data_AF-A0A8J5MTV6-F1
#
_entry.id   AF-A0A8J5MTV6-F1
#
_cell.length_a   1.000
_cell.length_b   1.000
_cell.length_c   1.000
_cell.angle_alpha   90.00
_cell.angle_beta   90.00
_cell.angle_gamma   90.00
#
_symmetry.space_group_name_H-M   'P 1'
#
loop_
_entity.id
_entity.type
_entity.pdbx_description
1 polymer ?
#
loop_
_entity_poly.entity_id
_entity_poly.type
_entity_poly.pdbx_seq_one_letter_code
_entity_poly.pdbx_strand_id
1 'polypeptide(L)' 'MEYDTYTNGGDLNYRLDNGYTVGQEICIQMAQKHNVGDLWDETVYGYARQCNGPWDYDGESSINNLCCSRGHFVKCEE' A
#
# COMPACT_ATOMS: atom_id res chain seq x y z
N MET A 1 -1.32 -10.31 -13.08
CA MET A 1 0.11 -10.19 -12.73
C MET A 1 0.27 -10.45 -11.22
N GLU A 2 1.52 -10.46 -10.70
CA GLU A 2 1.78 -10.64 -9.26
C GLU A 2 1.06 -9.57 -8.42
N TYR A 3 1.06 -8.31 -8.89
CA TYR A 3 0.31 -7.20 -8.33
C TYR A 3 -1.17 -7.55 -8.11
N ASP A 4 -1.91 -7.91 -9.16
CA ASP A 4 -3.33 -8.28 -9.06
C ASP A 4 -3.60 -9.39 -8.05
N THR A 5 -2.68 -10.34 -7.92
CA THR A 5 -2.83 -11.50 -7.04
C THR A 5 -2.74 -11.11 -5.57
N TYR A 6 -1.86 -10.16 -5.23
CA TYR A 6 -1.62 -9.77 -3.84
C TYR A 6 -2.38 -8.53 -3.40
N THR A 7 -2.77 -7.66 -4.34
CA THR A 7 -3.43 -6.38 -4.03
C THR A 7 -4.84 -6.27 -4.56
N ASN A 8 -5.33 -7.31 -5.26
CA ASN A 8 -6.62 -7.26 -5.98
C ASN A 8 -6.71 -6.03 -6.91
N GLY A 9 -5.62 -5.76 -7.63
CA GLY A 9 -5.52 -4.63 -8.55
C GLY A 9 -5.34 -3.27 -7.87
N GLY A 10 -4.72 -3.24 -6.68
CA GLY A 10 -4.47 -2.00 -5.94
C GLY A 10 -5.62 -1.54 -5.05
N ASP A 11 -6.54 -2.44 -4.70
CA ASP A 11 -7.59 -2.16 -3.71
C ASP A 11 -6.98 -2.18 -2.30
N LEU A 12 -6.82 -1.01 -1.68
CA LEU A 12 -6.22 -0.94 -0.34
C LEU A 12 -7.14 -1.50 0.76
N ASN A 13 -8.41 -1.77 0.44
CA ASN A 13 -9.36 -2.44 1.34
C ASN A 13 -9.36 -3.96 1.18
N TYR A 14 -8.64 -4.49 0.18
CA TYR A 14 -8.53 -5.93 -0.04
C TYR A 14 -7.89 -6.61 1.16
N ARG A 15 -8.54 -7.67 1.66
CA ARG A 15 -8.07 -8.44 2.81
C ARG A 15 -7.04 -9.48 2.37
N LEU A 16 -5.88 -9.42 3.02
CA LEU A 16 -4.81 -10.40 2.91
C LEU A 16 -5.08 -11.59 3.85
N ASP A 17 -4.36 -12.69 3.62
CA ASP A 17 -4.46 -13.92 4.42
C ASP A 17 -4.09 -13.69 5.90
N ASN A 18 -3.32 -12.65 6.21
CA ASN A 18 -2.96 -12.27 7.59
C ASN A 18 -4.09 -11.55 8.34
N GLY A 19 -5.24 -11.30 7.70
CA GLY A 19 -6.41 -10.65 8.28
C GLY A 19 -6.41 -9.12 8.18
N TYR A 20 -5.30 -8.49 7.79
CA TYR A 20 -5.22 -7.06 7.49
C TYR A 20 -5.66 -6.76 6.06
N THR A 21 -5.98 -5.48 5.80
CA THR A 21 -6.11 -5.01 4.42
C THR A 21 -4.73 -4.63 3.87
N VAL A 22 -4.61 -4.57 2.54
CA VAL A 22 -3.41 -4.07 1.85
C VAL A 22 -2.99 -2.70 2.41
N GLY A 23 -3.93 -1.76 2.56
CA GLY A 23 -3.67 -0.43 3.13
C GLY A 23 -3.19 -0.48 4.59
N GLN A 24 -3.78 -1.36 5.40
CA GLN A 24 -3.37 -1.53 6.79
C GLN A 24 -1.95 -2.09 6.91
N GLU A 25 -1.58 -3.04 6.06
CA GLU A 25 -0.21 -3.56 5.99
C GLU A 25 0.77 -2.43 5.64
N ILE A 26 0.43 -1.60 4.64
CA ILE A 26 1.26 -0.44 4.26
C ILE A 26 1.42 0.54 5.42
N CYS A 27 0.34 0.93 6.11
CA CYS A 27 0.41 1.86 7.24
C CYS A 27 1.25 1.30 8.40
N ILE A 28 1.19 -0.02 8.66
CA ILE A 28 2.03 -0.68 9.67
C ILE A 28 3.50 -0.60 9.28
N GLN A 29 3.84 -0.95 8.04
CA GLN A 29 5.22 -0.94 7.57
C GLN A 29 5.80 0.48 7.58
N MET A 30 5.03 1.48 7.15
CA MET A 30 5.43 2.90 7.19
C MET A 30 5.69 3.38 8.63
N ALA A 31 4.81 3.05 9.56
CA ALA A 31 4.98 3.43 10.96
C ALA A 31 6.20 2.73 11.59
N GLN A 32 6.37 1.43 11.36
CA GLN A 32 7.40 0.63 12.03
C GLN A 32 8.80 0.78 11.41
N LYS A 33 8.91 0.85 10.09
CA LYS A 33 10.21 0.89 9.39
C LYS A 33 10.66 2.28 9.02
N HIS A 34 9.72 3.20 8.83
CA HIS A 34 10.01 4.55 8.33
C HIS A 34 9.63 5.65 9.33
N ASN A 35 9.05 5.30 10.48
CA ASN A 35 8.57 6.24 11.50
C ASN A 35 7.58 7.28 10.92
N VAL A 36 6.79 6.85 9.93
CA VAL A 36 5.74 7.65 9.30
C VAL A 36 4.39 7.07 9.73
N GLY A 37 3.80 7.67 10.77
CA GLY A 37 2.52 7.23 11.33
C GLY A 37 1.31 7.88 10.67
N ASP A 38 1.47 9.09 10.14
CA ASP A 38 0.38 9.88 9.58
C ASP A 38 0.66 10.20 8.10
N LEU A 39 -0.28 9.84 7.24
CA LEU A 39 -0.28 10.09 5.79
C LEU A 39 -1.69 10.49 5.37
N TRP A 40 -1.80 11.41 4.42
CA TRP A 40 -3.07 11.98 4.01
C TRP A 40 -3.13 12.06 2.49
N ASP A 41 -4.16 11.40 1.93
CA ASP A 41 -4.54 11.49 0.52
C ASP A 41 -3.44 11.06 -0.48
N GLU A 42 -2.71 9.99 -0.17
CA GLU A 42 -1.58 9.55 -1.00
C GLU A 42 -1.97 8.44 -1.98
N THR A 43 -1.52 8.54 -3.23
CA THR A 43 -1.61 7.44 -4.21
C THR A 43 -0.46 6.45 -3.98
N VAL A 44 -0.76 5.15 -3.88
CA VAL A 44 0.26 4.10 -3.76
C VAL A 44 0.63 3.59 -5.14
N TYR A 45 1.92 3.39 -5.40
CA TYR A 45 2.45 2.94 -6.69
C TYR A 45 3.10 1.56 -6.57
N GLY A 46 2.84 0.70 -7.54
CA GLY A 46 3.48 -0.60 -7.70
C GLY A 46 4.91 -0.48 -8.22
N TYR A 47 5.82 -1.26 -7.66
CA TYR A 47 7.19 -1.36 -8.14
C TYR A 47 7.59 -2.82 -8.21
N ALA A 48 8.34 -3.19 -9.25
CA ALA A 48 8.89 -4.52 -9.44
C ALA A 48 10.40 -4.46 -9.64
N ARG A 49 11.12 -5.53 -9.28
CA ARG A 49 12.56 -5.67 -9.57
C ARG A 49 12.78 -6.76 -10.60
N GLN A 50 13.42 -6.39 -11.70
CA GLN A 50 13.93 -7.38 -12.65
C GLN A 50 15.30 -7.89 -12.20
N CYS A 51 15.41 -9.18 -11.87
CA CYS A 51 16.68 -9.89 -11.68
C CYS A 51 17.72 -9.15 -10.80
N ASN A 52 17.37 -8.81 -9.56
CA ASN A 52 18.20 -8.04 -8.60
C ASN A 52 18.59 -6.61 -9.04
N GLY A 53 18.01 -6.08 -10.12
CA GLY A 53 18.16 -4.70 -10.54
C GLY A 53 17.52 -3.67 -9.60
N PRO A 54 17.46 -2.39 -9.99
CA PRO A 54 16.70 -1.37 -9.26
C PRO A 54 15.21 -1.73 -9.20
N TRP A 55 14.48 -1.06 -8.30
CA TRP A 55 13.02 -1.06 -8.33
C TRP A 55 12.57 -0.15 -9.46
N ASP A 56 11.78 -0.70 -10.37
CA ASP A 56 11.18 0.02 -11.48
C ASP A 56 9.67 0.13 -11.26
N TYR A 57 9.10 1.30 -11.57
CA TYR A 57 7.65 1.48 -11.52
C TYR A 57 7.00 0.49 -12.49
N ASP A 58 6.06 -0.30 -12.01
CA ASP A 58 5.46 -1.39 -12.79
C ASP A 58 4.28 -0.94 -13.66
N GLY A 59 3.84 0.32 -13.53
CA GLY A 59 2.70 0.88 -14.24
C GLY A 59 1.41 0.90 -13.45
N GLU A 60 1.38 0.27 -12.27
CA GLU A 60 0.18 0.08 -11.46
C GLU A 60 0.10 1.06 -10.30
N SER A 61 -1.12 1.48 -9.94
CA SER A 61 -1.38 2.32 -8.78
C SER A 61 -2.60 1.86 -8.00
N SER A 62 -2.74 2.33 -6.76
CA SER A 62 -3.92 2.03 -5.96
C SER A 62 -5.18 2.65 -6.56
N ILE A 63 -6.30 1.94 -6.41
CA ILE A 63 -7.62 2.40 -6.87
C ILE A 63 -8.17 3.48 -5.92
N ASN A 64 -7.80 3.40 -4.65
CA ASN A 64 -8.17 4.36 -3.63
C ASN A 64 -6.92 4.95 -2.96
N ASN A 65 -7.06 6.15 -2.41
CA ASN A 65 -5.98 6.82 -1.71
C ASN A 65 -5.70 6.17 -0.34
N LEU A 66 -4.45 6.29 0.09
CA LEU A 66 -3.96 5.82 1.37
C LEU A 66 -4.03 6.98 2.37
N CYS A 67 -4.76 6.74 3.46
CA CYS A 67 -4.70 7.58 4.66
C CYS A 67 -4.32 6.72 5.85
N CYS A 68 -3.30 7.17 6.57
CA CYS A 68 -2.83 6.53 7.80
C CYS A 68 -3.00 7.51 8.96
N SER A 69 -3.55 7.03 10.08
CA SER A 69 -3.55 7.76 11.34
C SER A 69 -2.86 6.91 12.41
N ARG A 70 -1.72 7.36 12.90
CA ARG A 70 -0.89 6.62 13.87
C ARG A 70 -0.60 5.16 13.44
N GLY A 71 -0.38 4.93 12.15
CA GLY A 71 -0.13 3.60 11.58
C GLY A 71 -1.39 2.77 11.33
N HIS A 72 -2.59 3.31 11.55
CA HIS A 72 -3.86 2.67 11.20
C HIS A 72 -4.37 3.16 9.86
N PHE A 73 -4.77 2.24 9.00
CA PHE A 73 -5.44 2.59 7.74
C PHE A 73 -6.85 3.08 8.05
N VAL A 74 -7.16 4.28 7.58
CA VAL A 74 -8.44 4.96 7.77
C VAL A 74 -8.97 5.41 6.42
N LYS A 75 -10.28 5.69 6.38
CA LYS A 75 -10.86 6.34 5.20
C LYS A 75 -10.30 7.76 5.10
N CYS A 76 -9.86 8.15 3.92
CA CYS A 76 -9.57 9.55 3.63
C CYS A 76 -10.91 10.32 3.69
N GLU A 77 -11.03 11.22 4.66
CA GLU A 77 -12.10 12.21 4.68
C GLU A 77 -11.66 13.41 3.82
N GLU A 78 -12.60 14.02 3.10
CA GLU A 78 -12.38 15.23 2.29
C GLU A 78 -12.12 16.47 3.16
#